data_AF-A0A5C6UQ01-F1
#
_entry.id   AF-A0A5C6UQ01-F1
#
_cell.length_a   1.000
_cell.length_b   1.000
_cell.length_c   1.000
_cell.angle_alpha   90.00
_cell.angle_beta   90.00
_cell.angle_gamma   90.00
#
_symmetry.space_group_name_H-M   'P 1'
#
loop_
_entity.id
_entity.type
_entity.pdbx_description
1 polymer ?
#
loop_
_entity_poly.entity_id
_entity_poly.type
_entity_poly.pdbx_seq_one_letter_code
_entity_poly.pdbx_strand_id
1 'polypeptide(L)'
;MMDGMGRFEALLSSGGRGECAAMGAPVVEAVEALAAFVGTEGRLRTRGAWELDEGEAVRLAQRSGVVPEGGWARLVGLCAGVGVLVARGGGFEAGPALGQVSAWSERELEQRLVEGFTRSLVPPATAAGWFVALGVHPLWGLKLARQVHREGALMGFDPGRESRDDGIMGARRLEGVRRHVFVSMAVVVGVLRRLSSGRMYEVGALVRLVEEAMRFSRVVAYEDDDEDAGQLQVLVDRVCWRAVQHAVWALMDEVLVPAGVVRWDIGRGIAVNPRALERVRVGALGVGAQDTWVRLFLSGSGGRKVA
;
A
#
# COMPACT_ATOMS: atom_id res chain seq x y z
N MET A 1 6.18 -25.76 10.25
CA MET A 1 5.80 -24.48 9.62
C MET A 1 6.99 -23.55 9.83
N MET A 2 7.52 -22.89 8.79
CA MET A 2 8.62 -21.93 8.99
C MET A 2 8.08 -20.68 9.69
N ASP A 3 8.80 -20.20 10.70
CA ASP A 3 8.47 -18.97 11.42
C ASP A 3 8.89 -17.71 10.63
N GLY A 4 8.59 -16.52 11.18
CA GLY A 4 8.90 -15.25 10.53
C GLY A 4 10.38 -15.06 10.19
N MET A 5 11.29 -15.59 11.01
CA MET A 5 12.73 -15.58 10.72
C MET A 5 13.05 -16.43 9.49
N GLY A 6 12.57 -17.67 9.43
CA GLY A 6 12.83 -18.55 8.29
C GLY A 6 12.30 -17.97 6.97
N ARG A 7 11.18 -17.24 6.99
CA ARG A 7 10.67 -16.53 5.80
C ARG A 7 11.55 -15.35 5.38
N PHE A 8 12.04 -14.59 6.36
CA PHE A 8 12.94 -13.47 6.09
C PHE A 8 14.30 -13.95 5.57
N GLU A 9 14.87 -14.98 6.16
CA GLU A 9 16.11 -15.61 5.68
C GLU A 9 15.95 -16.16 4.27
N ALA A 10 14.85 -16.86 3.98
CA ALA A 10 14.58 -17.34 2.62
C ALA A 10 14.51 -16.20 1.59
N LEU A 11 13.93 -15.05 1.97
CA LEU A 11 13.94 -13.85 1.13
C LEU A 11 15.37 -13.33 0.93
N LEU A 12 16.15 -13.18 2.00
CA LEU A 12 17.55 -12.74 1.92
C LEU A 12 18.41 -13.67 1.05
N SER A 13 18.25 -14.99 1.22
CA SER A 13 18.97 -16.02 0.47
C SER A 13 18.58 -16.08 -1.00
N SER A 14 17.35 -15.69 -1.35
CA SER A 14 16.94 -15.53 -2.74
C SER A 14 17.61 -14.34 -3.44
N GLY A 15 18.20 -13.43 -2.66
CA GLY A 15 18.84 -12.21 -3.13
C GLY A 15 20.14 -12.48 -3.89
N GLY A 16 20.07 -12.57 -5.22
CA GLY A 16 21.23 -12.68 -6.10
C GLY A 16 21.83 -11.32 -6.47
N ARG A 17 23.11 -11.32 -6.91
CA ARG A 17 23.68 -10.15 -7.62
C ARG A 17 22.93 -10.02 -8.94
N GLY A 18 22.30 -8.87 -9.16
CA GLY A 18 21.74 -8.50 -10.45
C GLY A 18 22.28 -7.14 -10.84
N GLU A 19 22.52 -6.92 -12.12
CA GLU A 19 22.69 -5.59 -12.67
C GLU A 19 21.37 -4.84 -12.50
N CYS A 20 21.26 -4.17 -11.37
CA CYS A 20 20.19 -3.24 -11.14
C CYS A 20 20.59 -1.95 -11.84
N ALA A 21 20.19 -1.80 -13.10
CA ALA A 21 20.17 -0.48 -13.74
C ALA A 21 19.53 0.51 -12.76
N ALA A 22 20.05 1.74 -12.73
CA ALA A 22 19.76 2.74 -11.71
C ALA A 22 18.29 2.68 -11.27
N MET A 23 18.07 2.28 -10.01
CA MET A 23 16.77 2.40 -9.37
C MET A 23 16.42 3.90 -9.36
N GLY A 24 15.30 4.27 -9.96
CA GLY A 24 14.93 5.66 -10.19
C GLY A 24 14.03 5.76 -11.40
N ALA A 25 12.82 5.20 -11.28
CA ALA A 25 11.74 5.60 -12.18
C ALA A 25 11.67 7.14 -12.17
N PRO A 26 11.33 7.81 -13.28
CA PRO A 26 11.23 9.26 -13.32
C PRO A 26 9.96 9.73 -12.56
N VAL A 27 9.83 9.38 -11.28
CA VAL A 27 8.65 9.63 -10.44
C VAL A 27 8.42 11.12 -10.31
N VAL A 28 9.48 11.90 -10.06
CA VAL A 28 9.39 13.36 -9.99
C VAL A 28 8.91 13.92 -11.31
N GLU A 29 9.59 13.60 -12.42
CA GLU A 29 9.25 14.09 -13.75
C GLU A 29 7.81 13.71 -14.14
N ALA A 30 7.38 12.48 -13.82
CA ALA A 30 6.04 12.02 -14.11
C ALA A 30 4.97 12.72 -13.27
N VAL A 31 5.19 12.93 -11.97
CA VAL A 31 4.23 13.62 -11.09
C VAL A 31 4.18 15.12 -11.42
N GLU A 32 5.31 15.74 -11.78
CA GLU A 32 5.36 17.12 -12.28
C GLU A 32 4.64 17.27 -13.62
N ALA A 33 4.86 16.35 -14.55
CA ALA A 33 4.16 16.31 -15.83
C ALA A 33 2.64 16.14 -15.64
N LEU A 34 2.23 15.25 -14.74
CA LEU A 34 0.83 15.09 -14.36
C LEU A 34 0.27 16.38 -13.76
N ALA A 35 1.02 17.03 -12.88
CA ALA A 35 0.58 18.28 -12.25
C ALA A 35 0.40 19.41 -13.26
N ALA A 36 1.34 19.57 -14.18
CA ALA A 36 1.25 20.54 -15.27
C ALA A 36 0.07 20.26 -16.22
N PHE A 37 -0.15 18.98 -16.56
CA PHE A 37 -1.26 18.57 -17.41
C PHE A 37 -2.61 18.87 -16.75
N VAL A 38 -2.80 18.47 -15.50
CA VAL A 38 -4.04 18.72 -14.75
C VAL A 38 -4.24 20.21 -14.48
N GLY A 39 -3.17 20.97 -14.24
CA GLY A 39 -3.23 22.42 -14.13
C GLY A 39 -3.73 23.11 -15.41
N THR A 40 -3.55 22.49 -16.57
CA THR A 40 -4.01 23.04 -17.86
C THR A 40 -5.39 22.53 -18.28
N GLU A 41 -5.65 21.22 -18.13
CA GLU A 41 -6.87 20.56 -18.62
C GLU A 41 -7.98 20.52 -17.56
N GLY A 42 -7.65 20.77 -16.29
CA GLY A 42 -8.57 20.80 -15.16
C GLY A 42 -8.98 19.42 -14.63
N ARG A 43 -9.41 18.50 -15.50
CA ARG A 43 -9.92 17.18 -15.10
C ARG A 43 -9.49 16.07 -16.07
N LEU A 44 -9.07 14.93 -15.51
CA LEU A 44 -8.81 13.69 -16.23
C LEU A 44 -10.03 12.75 -16.18
N ARG A 45 -10.39 12.15 -17.32
CA ARG A 45 -11.44 11.14 -17.39
C ARG A 45 -10.99 9.82 -16.76
N THR A 46 -11.96 9.08 -16.22
CA THR A 46 -11.72 7.80 -15.57
C THR A 46 -12.46 6.66 -16.26
N ARG A 47 -11.84 5.48 -16.24
CA ARG A 47 -12.50 4.19 -16.45
C ARG A 47 -13.00 3.71 -15.09
N GLY A 48 -14.29 3.87 -14.82
CA GLY A 48 -14.84 3.58 -13.48
C GLY A 48 -14.41 4.62 -12.42
N ALA A 49 -14.37 4.22 -11.16
CA ALA A 49 -14.25 5.18 -10.04
C ALA A 49 -12.82 5.61 -9.70
N TRP A 50 -11.80 4.78 -9.98
CA TRP A 50 -10.42 4.99 -9.50
C TRP A 50 -9.33 4.65 -10.53
N GLU A 51 -9.69 4.40 -11.79
CA GLU A 51 -8.75 4.06 -12.85
C GLU A 51 -8.79 5.15 -13.94
N LEU A 52 -7.61 5.58 -14.40
CA LEU A 52 -7.51 6.56 -15.48
C LEU A 52 -8.03 5.97 -16.79
N ASP A 53 -8.73 6.76 -17.59
CA ASP A 53 -9.10 6.35 -18.95
C ASP A 53 -7.86 6.14 -19.83
N GLU A 54 -7.85 5.08 -20.64
CA GLU A 54 -6.72 4.75 -21.52
C GLU A 54 -6.41 5.88 -22.52
N GLY A 55 -7.44 6.58 -23.00
CA GLY A 55 -7.27 7.73 -23.88
C GLY A 55 -6.57 8.90 -23.19
N GLU A 56 -6.84 9.13 -21.90
CA GLU A 56 -6.12 10.13 -21.11
C GLU A 56 -4.67 9.71 -20.84
N ALA A 57 -4.41 8.43 -20.58
CA ALA A 57 -3.05 7.92 -20.42
C ALA A 57 -2.20 8.17 -21.68
N VAL A 58 -2.77 7.91 -22.86
CA VAL A 58 -2.11 8.18 -24.16
C VAL A 58 -1.87 9.66 -24.37
N ARG A 59 -2.88 10.51 -24.10
CA ARG A 59 -2.74 11.98 -24.21
C ARG A 59 -1.65 12.52 -23.28
N LEU A 60 -1.59 12.03 -22.05
CA LEU A 60 -0.60 12.44 -21.06
C LEU A 60 0.81 12.09 -21.52
N ALA A 61 1.01 10.85 -21.98
CA ALA A 61 2.29 10.39 -22.53
C ALA A 61 2.73 11.21 -23.75
N GLN A 62 1.82 11.48 -24.69
CA GLN A 62 2.11 12.28 -25.88
C GLN A 62 2.49 13.72 -25.57
N ARG A 63 1.84 14.34 -24.57
CA ARG A 63 2.06 15.75 -24.23
C ARG A 63 3.28 15.96 -23.33
N SER A 64 3.52 15.04 -22.40
CA SER A 64 4.65 15.13 -21.47
C SER A 64 5.94 14.54 -22.03
N GLY A 65 5.87 13.58 -22.95
CA GLY A 65 7.02 12.78 -23.37
C GLY A 65 7.49 11.78 -22.31
N VAL A 66 6.76 11.65 -21.20
CA VAL A 66 7.13 10.82 -20.05
C VAL A 66 6.24 9.57 -19.98
N VAL A 67 6.85 8.45 -19.60
CA VAL A 67 6.14 7.20 -19.29
C VAL A 67 6.63 6.69 -17.94
N PRO A 68 5.83 6.81 -16.86
CA PRO A 68 6.22 6.31 -15.55
C PRO A 68 6.27 4.77 -15.54
N GLU A 69 7.08 4.21 -14.65
CA GLU A 69 7.03 2.76 -14.38
C GLU A 69 5.64 2.36 -13.87
N GLY A 70 5.12 1.23 -14.36
CA GLY A 70 3.73 0.81 -14.11
C GLY A 70 2.67 1.58 -14.91
N GLY A 71 3.06 2.65 -15.62
CA GLY A 71 2.18 3.41 -16.52
C GLY A 71 1.29 4.43 -15.81
N TRP A 72 0.74 5.35 -16.61
CA TRP A 72 -0.04 6.49 -16.12
C TRP A 72 -1.28 6.10 -15.32
N ALA A 73 -1.95 5.00 -15.70
CA ALA A 73 -3.16 4.57 -15.01
C ALA A 73 -2.92 4.23 -13.54
N ARG A 74 -1.77 3.63 -13.22
CA ARG A 74 -1.38 3.28 -11.85
C ARG A 74 -0.89 4.49 -11.07
N LEU A 75 -0.01 5.29 -11.67
CA LEU A 75 0.53 6.49 -11.03
C LEU A 75 -0.58 7.49 -10.64
N VAL A 76 -1.57 7.71 -11.50
CA VAL A 76 -2.69 8.62 -11.22
C VAL A 76 -3.49 8.20 -9.99
N GLY A 77 -3.79 6.90 -9.86
CA GLY A 77 -4.49 6.37 -8.69
C GLY A 77 -3.69 6.58 -7.39
N LEU A 78 -2.37 6.41 -7.46
CA LEU A 78 -1.49 6.63 -6.32
C LEU A 78 -1.36 8.11 -5.94
N CYS A 79 -1.29 9.00 -6.93
CA CYS A 79 -1.30 10.45 -6.75
C CYS A 79 -2.58 10.95 -6.04
N ALA A 80 -3.70 10.25 -6.19
CA ALA A 80 -4.90 10.56 -5.41
C ALA A 80 -4.74 10.24 -3.91
N GLY A 81 -3.97 9.19 -3.57
CA GLY A 81 -3.70 8.81 -2.18
C GLY A 81 -2.88 9.82 -1.38
N VAL A 82 -2.15 10.68 -2.08
CA VAL A 82 -1.32 11.75 -1.51
C VAL A 82 -1.93 13.16 -1.68
N GLY A 83 -3.14 13.23 -2.21
CA GLY A 83 -3.87 14.49 -2.41
C GLY A 83 -3.35 15.37 -3.54
N VAL A 84 -2.48 14.85 -4.43
CA VAL A 84 -2.13 15.54 -5.68
C VAL A 84 -3.34 15.59 -6.59
N LEU A 85 -4.12 14.51 -6.60
CA LEU A 85 -5.41 14.43 -7.28
C LEU A 85 -6.53 14.11 -6.29
N VAL A 86 -7.76 14.40 -6.69
CA VAL A 86 -8.97 13.94 -5.98
C VAL A 86 -9.85 13.19 -6.98
N ALA A 87 -10.19 11.94 -6.64
CA ALA A 87 -11.18 11.18 -7.39
C ALA A 87 -12.59 11.71 -7.08
N ARG A 88 -13.31 12.17 -8.10
CA ARG A 88 -14.71 12.61 -8.01
C ARG A 88 -15.56 11.91 -9.06
N GLY A 89 -16.88 12.03 -8.92
CA GLY A 89 -17.82 11.53 -9.92
C GLY A 89 -17.48 12.07 -11.31
N GLY A 90 -17.00 11.20 -12.19
CA GLY A 90 -16.65 11.53 -13.58
C GLY A 90 -15.20 11.96 -13.84
N GLY A 91 -14.28 11.86 -12.87
CA GLY A 91 -12.86 12.07 -13.17
C GLY A 91 -11.92 12.29 -11.97
N PHE A 92 -10.64 12.46 -12.27
CA PHE A 92 -9.65 13.00 -11.34
C PHE A 92 -9.49 14.51 -11.54
N GLU A 93 -9.57 15.27 -10.46
CA GLU A 93 -9.35 16.72 -10.43
C GLU A 93 -8.09 17.08 -9.67
N ALA A 94 -7.64 18.33 -9.83
CA ALA A 94 -6.60 18.93 -9.00
C ALA A 94 -6.91 18.77 -7.50
N GLY A 95 -6.00 18.15 -6.77
CA GLY A 95 -6.08 18.03 -5.32
C GLY A 95 -5.38 19.15 -4.57
N PRO A 96 -5.57 19.23 -3.23
CA PRO A 96 -5.01 20.28 -2.40
C PRO A 96 -3.47 20.30 -2.38
N ALA A 97 -2.83 19.16 -2.68
CA ALA A 97 -1.38 19.05 -2.70
C ALA A 97 -0.77 19.30 -4.09
N LEU A 98 -1.57 19.50 -5.14
CA LEU A 98 -1.08 19.69 -6.51
C LEU A 98 -0.04 20.82 -6.61
N GLY A 99 -0.33 21.97 -5.99
CA GLY A 99 0.56 23.13 -6.01
C GLY A 99 1.83 22.99 -5.16
N GLN A 100 1.95 21.91 -4.39
CA GLN A 100 3.11 21.64 -3.53
C GLN A 100 4.08 20.62 -4.15
N VAL A 101 3.69 19.95 -5.24
CA VAL A 101 4.48 18.88 -5.88
C VAL A 101 5.90 19.33 -6.18
N SER A 102 6.07 20.51 -6.77
CA SER A 102 7.39 21.06 -7.17
C SER A 102 8.28 21.44 -5.98
N ALA A 103 7.73 21.52 -4.77
CA ALA A 103 8.49 21.79 -3.55
C ALA A 103 8.97 20.50 -2.86
N TRP A 104 8.45 19.33 -3.25
CA TRP A 104 8.86 18.06 -2.65
C TRP A 104 10.15 17.56 -3.29
N SER A 105 11.08 17.11 -2.45
CA SER A 105 12.22 16.35 -2.94
C SER A 105 11.76 15.00 -3.51
N GLU A 106 12.53 14.41 -4.43
CA GLU A 106 12.29 13.06 -4.96
C GLU A 106 12.00 12.05 -3.85
N ARG A 107 12.87 12.01 -2.85
CA ARG A 107 12.74 11.12 -1.70
C ARG A 107 11.45 11.37 -0.89
N GLU A 108 11.03 12.62 -0.76
CA GLU A 108 9.78 12.95 -0.08
C GLU A 108 8.57 12.52 -0.89
N LEU A 109 8.61 12.70 -2.22
CA LEU A 109 7.57 12.27 -3.12
C LEU A 109 7.40 10.75 -3.12
N GLU A 110 8.49 9.98 -3.27
CA GLU A 110 8.48 8.51 -3.17
C GLU A 110 7.84 8.06 -1.84
N GLN A 111 8.27 8.66 -0.71
CA GLN A 111 7.72 8.34 0.61
C GLN A 111 6.23 8.64 0.70
N ARG A 112 5.81 9.82 0.22
CA ARG A 112 4.40 10.22 0.22
C ARG A 112 3.58 9.24 -0.60
N LEU A 113 4.02 8.87 -1.80
CA LEU A 113 3.31 7.94 -2.68
C LEU A 113 3.08 6.59 -2.00
N VAL A 114 4.10 6.03 -1.33
CA VAL A 114 3.93 4.81 -0.53
C VAL A 114 2.97 5.03 0.64
N GLU A 115 3.08 6.16 1.34
CA GLU A 115 2.18 6.55 2.42
C GLU A 115 0.72 6.70 1.97
N GLY A 116 0.47 7.01 0.69
CA GLY A 116 -0.87 6.98 0.11
C GLY A 116 -1.56 5.63 0.30
N PHE A 117 -0.82 4.53 0.13
CA PHE A 117 -1.36 3.20 0.43
C PHE A 117 -1.26 2.86 1.92
N THR A 118 -0.08 3.01 2.51
CA THR A 118 0.18 2.51 3.87
C THR A 118 -0.50 3.31 4.97
N ARG A 119 -1.03 4.50 4.67
CA ARG A 119 -1.80 5.32 5.63
C ARG A 119 -3.21 5.60 5.16
N SER A 120 -3.42 5.82 3.86
CA SER A 120 -4.73 6.19 3.32
C SER A 120 -5.46 5.03 2.64
N LEU A 121 -4.83 3.86 2.46
CA LEU A 121 -5.42 2.69 1.79
C LEU A 121 -5.82 2.97 0.33
N VAL A 122 -5.07 3.83 -0.35
CA VAL A 122 -5.25 4.15 -1.77
C VAL A 122 -4.06 3.60 -2.58
N PRO A 123 -4.28 2.88 -3.69
CA PRO A 123 -5.56 2.66 -4.37
C PRO A 123 -6.52 1.67 -3.69
N PRO A 124 -7.85 1.87 -3.78
CA PRO A 124 -8.83 0.98 -3.13
C PRO A 124 -8.80 -0.48 -3.61
N ALA A 125 -8.43 -0.73 -4.86
CA ALA A 125 -8.34 -2.09 -5.41
C ALA A 125 -7.25 -2.89 -4.70
N THR A 126 -6.05 -2.32 -4.55
CA THR A 126 -4.97 -2.90 -3.74
C THR A 126 -5.39 -3.08 -2.27
N ALA A 127 -6.09 -2.10 -1.67
CA ALA A 127 -6.55 -2.23 -0.28
C ALA A 127 -7.56 -3.37 -0.10
N ALA A 128 -8.51 -3.50 -1.04
CA ALA A 128 -9.46 -4.62 -1.05
C ALA A 128 -8.74 -5.97 -1.19
N GLY A 129 -7.73 -6.06 -2.07
CA GLY A 129 -6.89 -7.26 -2.19
C GLY A 129 -6.20 -7.62 -0.86
N TRP A 130 -5.68 -6.62 -0.14
CA TRP A 130 -5.07 -6.81 1.17
C TRP A 130 -6.08 -7.30 2.22
N PHE A 131 -7.29 -6.73 2.25
CA PHE A 131 -8.36 -7.15 3.16
C PHE A 131 -8.79 -8.60 2.91
N VAL A 132 -8.99 -8.97 1.65
CA VAL A 132 -9.35 -10.34 1.25
C VAL A 132 -8.25 -11.32 1.64
N ALA A 133 -6.98 -10.97 1.39
CA ALA A 133 -5.86 -11.83 1.75
C ALA A 133 -5.71 -12.04 3.27
N LEU A 134 -6.03 -11.02 4.08
CA LEU A 134 -6.09 -11.13 5.54
C LEU A 134 -7.31 -11.92 6.04
N GLY A 135 -8.33 -12.12 5.19
CA GLY A 135 -9.61 -12.73 5.57
C GLY A 135 -10.52 -11.79 6.34
N VAL A 136 -10.33 -10.47 6.20
CA VAL A 136 -11.19 -9.45 6.82
C VAL A 136 -12.55 -9.45 6.14
N HIS A 137 -13.62 -9.42 6.95
CA HIS A 137 -14.98 -9.30 6.41
C HIS A 137 -15.11 -8.03 5.55
N PRO A 138 -15.70 -8.10 4.34
CA PRO A 138 -15.79 -6.96 3.42
C PRO A 138 -16.39 -5.68 4.03
N LEU A 139 -17.48 -5.79 4.81
CA LEU A 139 -18.08 -4.65 5.52
C LEU A 139 -17.13 -3.97 6.52
N TRP A 140 -16.32 -4.73 7.25
CA TRP A 140 -15.31 -4.18 8.17
C TRP A 140 -14.18 -3.50 7.41
N GLY A 141 -13.71 -4.09 6.29
CA GLY A 141 -12.74 -3.46 5.40
C GLY A 141 -13.25 -2.13 4.81
N LEU A 142 -14.50 -2.10 4.35
CA LEU A 142 -15.15 -0.87 3.86
C LEU A 142 -15.28 0.19 4.95
N LYS A 143 -15.68 -0.21 6.17
CA LYS A 143 -15.78 0.71 7.31
C LYS A 143 -14.42 1.29 7.68
N LEU A 144 -13.37 0.47 7.70
CA LEU A 144 -12.01 0.91 7.96
C LEU A 144 -11.51 1.90 6.89
N ALA A 145 -11.68 1.57 5.61
CA ALA A 145 -11.29 2.48 4.52
C ALA A 145 -12.01 3.84 4.64
N ARG A 146 -13.32 3.83 4.91
CA ARG A 146 -14.08 5.08 5.14
C ARG A 146 -13.57 5.87 6.34
N GLN A 147 -13.26 5.21 7.46
CA GLN A 147 -12.73 5.89 8.64
C GLN A 147 -11.37 6.53 8.33
N VAL A 148 -10.47 5.78 7.71
CA VAL A 148 -9.14 6.25 7.31
C VAL A 148 -9.23 7.45 6.35
N HIS A 149 -10.12 7.38 5.35
CA HIS A 149 -10.35 8.48 4.42
C HIS A 149 -10.93 9.72 5.11
N ARG A 150 -11.86 9.55 6.07
CA ARG A 150 -12.40 10.67 6.87
C ARG A 150 -11.33 11.33 7.73
N GLU A 151 -10.47 10.54 8.37
CA GLU A 151 -9.33 11.06 9.15
C GLU A 151 -8.33 11.81 8.27
N GLY A 152 -8.06 11.30 7.06
CA GLY A 152 -7.24 11.98 6.05
C GLY A 152 -7.86 13.30 5.57
N ALA A 153 -9.18 13.32 5.33
CA ALA A 153 -9.92 14.53 4.93
C ALA A 153 -9.84 15.63 5.99
N LEU A 154 -9.96 15.26 7.27
CA LEU A 154 -9.81 16.19 8.40
C LEU A 154 -8.38 16.76 8.53
N MET A 155 -7.38 16.05 7.99
CA MET A 155 -5.99 16.51 7.89
C MET A 155 -5.69 17.27 6.58
N GLY A 156 -6.71 17.59 5.77
CA GLY A 156 -6.57 18.38 4.54
C GLY A 156 -6.44 17.58 3.23
N PHE A 157 -6.66 16.26 3.26
CA PHE A 157 -6.63 15.38 2.07
C PHE A 157 -8.05 14.87 1.77
N ASP A 158 -8.93 15.64 1.12
CA ASP A 158 -10.37 15.29 1.07
C ASP A 158 -10.76 14.37 -0.11
N PRO A 159 -11.06 13.07 0.11
CA PRO A 159 -11.49 12.15 -0.93
C PRO A 159 -13.01 11.92 -0.77
N GLY A 160 -13.81 12.88 -1.24
CA GLY A 160 -15.24 12.70 -1.52
C GLY A 160 -16.12 12.32 -0.31
N ARG A 161 -16.67 13.33 0.37
CA ARG A 161 -17.57 13.16 1.52
C ARG A 161 -18.98 12.66 1.12
N GLU A 162 -19.35 11.48 1.63
CA GLU A 162 -20.73 11.18 2.05
C GLU A 162 -20.72 10.68 3.50
N SER A 163 -21.40 11.43 4.37
CA SER A 163 -21.64 11.10 5.77
C SER A 163 -22.80 10.09 5.84
N ARG A 164 -22.49 8.81 6.07
CA ARG A 164 -23.48 7.80 6.49
C ARG A 164 -23.14 7.26 7.86
N ASP A 165 -24.23 6.95 8.56
CA ASP A 165 -24.38 6.61 9.97
C ASP A 165 -23.42 5.51 10.46
N ASP A 166 -22.67 5.80 11.52
CA ASP A 166 -21.61 4.93 12.06
C ASP A 166 -22.11 3.95 13.15
N GLY A 167 -23.40 4.02 13.51
CA GLY A 167 -23.98 3.33 14.67
C GLY A 167 -24.10 1.80 14.58
N ILE A 168 -23.79 1.18 13.44
CA ILE A 168 -24.08 -0.25 13.19
C ILE A 168 -22.94 -1.19 13.64
N MET A 169 -21.72 -0.69 13.90
CA MET A 169 -20.58 -1.55 14.26
C MET A 169 -19.64 -0.91 15.30
N GLY A 170 -19.25 -1.66 16.33
CA GLY A 170 -18.50 -1.15 17.49
C GLY A 170 -17.08 -0.64 17.19
N ALA A 171 -16.70 0.48 17.82
CA ALA A 171 -15.40 1.15 17.62
C ALA A 171 -14.19 0.29 18.02
N ARG A 172 -14.30 -0.52 19.08
CA ARG A 172 -13.22 -1.41 19.54
C ARG A 172 -12.85 -2.44 18.48
N ARG A 173 -13.85 -3.09 17.87
CA ARG A 173 -13.63 -4.08 16.80
C ARG A 173 -13.02 -3.44 15.55
N LEU A 174 -13.46 -2.23 15.20
CA LEU A 174 -12.87 -1.49 14.08
C LEU A 174 -11.39 -1.18 14.31
N GLU A 175 -11.01 -0.83 15.54
CA GLU A 175 -9.61 -0.62 15.90
C GLU A 175 -8.81 -1.93 15.87
N GLY A 176 -9.41 -3.07 16.24
CA GLY A 176 -8.85 -4.40 16.01
C GLY A 176 -8.55 -4.67 14.53
N VAL A 177 -9.52 -4.41 13.64
CA VAL A 177 -9.35 -4.52 12.18
C VAL A 177 -8.21 -3.62 11.69
N ARG A 178 -8.22 -2.35 12.12
CA ARG A 178 -7.18 -1.37 11.81
C ARG A 178 -5.80 -1.89 12.19
N ARG A 179 -5.66 -2.45 13.40
CA ARG A 179 -4.41 -3.03 13.88
C ARG A 179 -3.97 -4.22 13.02
N HIS A 180 -4.86 -5.14 12.66
CA HIS A 180 -4.52 -6.27 11.79
C HIS A 180 -3.94 -5.82 10.43
N VAL A 181 -4.62 -4.86 9.81
CA VAL A 181 -4.25 -4.32 8.50
C VAL A 181 -2.91 -3.60 8.57
N PHE A 182 -2.76 -2.62 9.46
CA PHE A 182 -1.53 -1.82 9.48
C PHE A 182 -0.34 -2.55 10.12
N VAL A 183 -0.53 -3.52 11.01
CA VAL A 183 0.59 -4.34 11.52
C VAL A 183 1.14 -5.25 10.43
N SER A 184 0.29 -5.90 9.63
CA SER A 184 0.78 -6.73 8.51
C SER A 184 1.56 -5.90 7.49
N MET A 185 1.05 -4.71 7.13
CA MET A 185 1.78 -3.77 6.26
C MET A 185 3.08 -3.28 6.91
N ALA A 186 3.08 -2.97 8.20
CA ALA A 186 4.27 -2.49 8.94
C ALA A 186 5.40 -3.51 8.94
N VAL A 187 5.07 -4.80 9.11
CA VAL A 187 6.06 -5.88 9.02
C VAL A 187 6.64 -5.95 7.61
N VAL A 188 5.79 -5.92 6.57
CA VAL A 188 6.24 -5.99 5.17
C VAL A 188 7.13 -4.79 4.81
N VAL A 189 6.68 -3.56 5.06
CA VAL A 189 7.47 -2.34 4.82
C VAL A 189 8.78 -2.37 5.61
N GLY A 190 8.74 -2.76 6.88
CA GLY A 190 9.91 -2.87 7.73
C GLY A 190 10.91 -3.92 7.24
N VAL A 191 10.46 -5.06 6.71
CA VAL A 191 11.34 -6.07 6.11
C VAL A 191 11.94 -5.57 4.79
N LEU A 192 11.14 -4.97 3.90
CA LEU A 192 11.63 -4.41 2.63
C LEU A 192 12.70 -3.35 2.87
N ARG A 193 12.56 -2.51 3.90
CA ARG A 193 13.57 -1.51 4.33
C ARG A 193 14.92 -2.13 4.73
N ARG A 194 14.95 -3.41 5.12
CA ARG A 194 16.17 -4.13 5.56
C ARG A 194 16.86 -4.87 4.43
N LEU A 195 16.28 -4.89 3.23
CA LEU A 195 16.90 -5.53 2.08
C LEU A 195 18.10 -4.71 1.59
N SER A 196 19.10 -5.39 1.04
CA SER A 196 20.23 -4.73 0.38
C SER A 196 19.78 -4.17 -0.97
N SER A 197 20.13 -2.91 -1.23
CA SER A 197 20.02 -2.33 -2.58
C SER A 197 20.93 -3.07 -3.57
N GLY A 198 20.57 -3.04 -4.86
CA GLY A 198 21.36 -3.67 -5.92
C GLY A 198 21.29 -5.21 -5.97
N ARG A 199 20.35 -5.81 -5.23
CA ARG A 199 20.05 -7.25 -5.32
C ARG A 199 18.67 -7.48 -5.95
N MET A 200 18.55 -8.63 -6.62
CA MET A 200 17.28 -9.13 -7.15
C MET A 200 16.77 -10.25 -6.24
N TYR A 201 15.55 -10.11 -5.74
CA TYR A 201 14.88 -11.05 -4.85
C TYR A 201 13.74 -11.76 -5.55
N GLU A 202 13.47 -13.00 -5.17
CA GLU A 202 12.36 -13.76 -5.74
C GLU A 202 10.99 -13.23 -5.28
N VAL A 203 10.09 -12.99 -6.23
CA VAL A 203 8.69 -12.63 -5.94
C VAL A 203 8.02 -13.70 -5.07
N GLY A 204 8.29 -14.98 -5.32
CA GLY A 204 7.74 -16.08 -4.52
C GLY A 204 8.16 -16.04 -3.05
N ALA A 205 9.39 -15.57 -2.76
CA ALA A 205 9.84 -15.39 -1.39
C ALA A 205 9.13 -14.22 -0.69
N LEU A 206 8.89 -13.11 -1.42
CA LEU A 206 8.08 -12.00 -0.93
C LEU A 206 6.64 -12.43 -0.61
N VAL A 207 6.00 -13.23 -1.48
CA VAL A 207 4.64 -13.73 -1.23
C VAL A 207 4.59 -14.56 0.06
N ARG A 208 5.57 -15.45 0.28
CA ARG A 208 5.67 -16.25 1.53
C ARG A 208 5.88 -15.39 2.77
N LEU A 209 6.67 -14.33 2.66
CA LEU A 209 6.86 -13.37 3.74
C LEU A 209 5.56 -12.63 4.07
N VAL A 210 4.84 -12.15 3.06
CA VAL A 210 3.59 -11.40 3.23
C VAL A 210 2.50 -12.30 3.82
N GLU A 211 2.39 -13.55 3.36
CA GLU A 211 1.50 -14.55 3.94
C GLU A 211 1.77 -14.73 5.44
N GLU A 212 3.03 -14.85 5.83
CA GLU A 212 3.42 -15.04 7.22
C GLU A 212 3.20 -13.77 8.05
N ALA A 213 3.45 -12.59 7.49
CA ALA A 213 3.14 -11.31 8.13
C ALA A 213 1.64 -11.14 8.39
N MET A 214 0.80 -11.59 7.46
CA MET A 214 -0.66 -11.61 7.61
C MET A 214 -1.13 -12.62 8.66
N ARG A 215 -0.52 -13.82 8.72
CA ARG A 215 -0.80 -14.78 9.80
C ARG A 215 -0.39 -14.22 11.17
N PHE A 216 0.81 -13.66 11.25
CA PHE A 216 1.32 -13.03 12.46
C PHE A 216 0.42 -11.89 12.95
N SER A 217 0.01 -10.98 12.07
CA SER A 217 -0.84 -9.84 12.46
C SER A 217 -2.21 -10.29 12.99
N ARG A 218 -2.73 -11.42 12.52
CA ARG A 218 -3.95 -12.02 13.07
C ARG A 218 -3.74 -12.53 14.48
N VAL A 219 -2.65 -13.26 14.73
CA VAL A 219 -2.40 -13.85 16.06
C VAL A 219 -2.16 -12.78 17.12
N VAL A 220 -1.34 -11.77 16.84
CA VAL A 220 -0.94 -10.78 17.86
C VAL A 220 -2.01 -9.73 18.16
N ALA A 221 -3.06 -9.65 17.35
CA ALA A 221 -4.19 -8.76 17.61
C ALA A 221 -5.49 -9.51 17.96
N TYR A 222 -5.42 -10.83 18.22
CA TYR A 222 -6.57 -11.66 18.62
C TYR A 222 -6.86 -11.66 20.14
N GLU A 223 -6.29 -10.75 20.93
CA GLU A 223 -6.59 -10.69 22.37
C GLU A 223 -7.98 -10.08 22.68
N ASP A 224 -8.76 -9.65 21.68
CA ASP A 224 -9.93 -8.78 21.89
C ASP A 224 -11.24 -9.21 21.19
N ASP A 225 -11.30 -10.36 20.52
CA ASP A 225 -12.49 -10.84 19.78
C ASP A 225 -13.26 -11.89 20.61
N ASP A 226 -13.80 -11.47 21.75
CA ASP A 226 -14.87 -12.23 22.39
C ASP A 226 -16.09 -12.18 21.46
N GLU A 227 -16.46 -13.34 20.90
CA GLU A 227 -17.64 -13.52 20.05
C GLU A 227 -18.92 -13.26 20.85
N ASP A 228 -19.32 -12.00 20.95
CA ASP A 228 -20.68 -11.65 21.38
C ASP A 228 -21.70 -12.21 20.38
N ALA A 229 -22.61 -13.05 20.86
CA ALA A 229 -23.65 -13.68 20.05
C ALA A 229 -24.45 -12.63 19.25
N GLY A 230 -24.50 -12.81 17.92
CA GLY A 230 -25.27 -11.96 17.00
C GLY A 230 -24.51 -10.79 16.37
N GLN A 231 -23.22 -10.60 16.68
CA GLN A 231 -22.39 -9.57 16.03
C GLN A 231 -21.68 -10.08 14.77
N LEU A 232 -21.40 -9.18 13.82
CA LEU A 232 -20.70 -9.51 12.59
C LEU A 232 -19.25 -9.94 12.87
N GLN A 233 -18.86 -11.10 12.35
CA GLN A 233 -17.47 -11.59 12.43
C GLN A 233 -16.51 -10.61 11.77
N VAL A 234 -15.40 -10.31 12.45
CA VAL A 234 -14.33 -9.45 11.94
C VAL A 234 -13.53 -10.16 10.86
N LEU A 235 -13.21 -11.44 11.09
CA LEU A 235 -12.50 -12.30 10.16
C LEU A 235 -13.43 -13.42 9.71
N VAL A 236 -13.59 -13.58 8.39
CA VAL A 236 -14.49 -14.59 7.80
C VAL A 236 -13.75 -15.75 7.18
N ASP A 237 -12.46 -15.57 6.88
CA ASP A 237 -11.65 -16.56 6.18
C ASP A 237 -10.27 -16.69 6.80
N ARG A 238 -9.59 -17.80 6.50
CA ARG A 238 -8.16 -17.99 6.79
C ARG A 238 -7.31 -17.21 5.78
N VAL A 239 -6.07 -16.89 6.14
CA VAL A 239 -5.09 -16.36 5.18
C VAL A 239 -4.87 -17.39 4.07
N CYS A 240 -5.27 -17.03 2.85
CA CYS A 240 -5.25 -17.90 1.68
C CYS A 240 -4.08 -17.52 0.75
N TRP A 241 -3.22 -18.50 0.44
CA TRP A 241 -2.06 -18.31 -0.43
C TRP A 241 -2.39 -17.61 -1.77
N ARG A 242 -3.47 -18.02 -2.47
CA ARG A 242 -3.85 -17.42 -3.76
C ARG A 242 -4.26 -15.95 -3.59
N ALA A 243 -5.00 -15.63 -2.55
CA ALA A 243 -5.38 -14.25 -2.25
C ALA A 243 -4.14 -13.39 -1.90
N VAL A 244 -3.18 -13.96 -1.15
CA VAL A 244 -1.91 -13.28 -0.86
C VAL A 244 -1.10 -13.02 -2.13
N GLN A 245 -1.02 -13.99 -3.05
CA GLN A 245 -0.35 -13.78 -4.34
C GLN A 245 -0.94 -12.58 -5.10
N HIS A 246 -2.27 -12.51 -5.21
CA HIS A 246 -2.94 -11.39 -5.84
C HIS A 246 -2.70 -10.06 -5.11
N ALA A 247 -2.74 -10.06 -3.77
CA ALA A 247 -2.48 -8.86 -2.98
C ALA A 247 -1.04 -8.35 -3.16
N VAL A 248 -0.05 -9.25 -3.26
CA VAL A 248 1.35 -8.89 -3.52
C VAL A 248 1.52 -8.36 -4.94
N TRP A 249 0.88 -8.97 -5.94
CA TRP A 249 0.90 -8.44 -7.31
C TRP A 249 0.28 -7.06 -7.40
N ALA A 250 -0.89 -6.83 -6.77
CA ALA A 250 -1.53 -5.52 -6.72
C ALA A 250 -0.64 -4.49 -5.99
N LEU A 251 -0.05 -4.87 -4.85
CA LEU A 251 0.88 -4.00 -4.12
C LEU A 251 2.09 -3.62 -4.98
N MET A 252 2.65 -4.55 -5.75
CA MET A 252 3.75 -4.23 -6.66
C MET A 252 3.31 -3.34 -7.82
N ASP A 253 2.23 -3.72 -8.51
CA ASP A 253 1.75 -3.05 -9.74
C ASP A 253 1.16 -1.66 -9.49
N GLU A 254 0.41 -1.48 -8.42
CA GLU A 254 -0.34 -0.24 -8.17
C GLU A 254 0.35 0.72 -7.19
N VAL A 255 1.32 0.23 -6.40
CA VAL A 255 1.95 1.02 -5.33
C VAL A 255 3.47 1.05 -5.45
N LEU A 256 4.14 -0.09 -5.30
CA LEU A 256 5.60 -0.10 -5.12
C LEU A 256 6.37 0.24 -6.40
N VAL A 257 5.92 -0.24 -7.56
CA VAL A 257 6.54 0.10 -8.85
C VAL A 257 6.23 1.55 -9.24
N PRO A 258 4.97 2.03 -9.24
CA PRO A 258 4.68 3.42 -9.56
C PRO A 258 5.30 4.44 -8.59
N ALA A 259 5.53 4.07 -7.33
CA ALA A 259 6.22 4.90 -6.36
C ALA A 259 7.76 4.90 -6.49
N GLY A 260 8.34 4.13 -7.42
CA GLY A 260 9.79 4.02 -7.57
C GLY A 260 10.50 3.19 -6.47
N VAL A 261 9.74 2.51 -5.61
CA VAL A 261 10.30 1.69 -4.52
C VAL A 261 10.80 0.35 -5.04
N VAL A 262 10.09 -0.24 -5.98
CA VAL A 262 10.40 -1.56 -6.52
C VAL A 262 10.57 -1.46 -8.02
N ARG A 263 11.62 -2.09 -8.54
CA ARG A 263 11.72 -2.39 -9.97
C ARG A 263 11.43 -3.87 -10.15
N TRP A 264 10.49 -4.19 -11.03
CA TRP A 264 10.12 -5.57 -11.32
C TRP A 264 10.66 -6.00 -12.69
N ASP A 265 11.51 -7.03 -12.70
CA ASP A 265 12.06 -7.62 -13.92
C ASP A 265 11.42 -9.00 -14.14
N ILE A 266 10.59 -9.11 -15.18
CA ILE A 266 9.76 -10.29 -15.44
C ILE A 266 10.66 -11.52 -15.64
N GLY A 267 10.41 -12.56 -14.85
CA GLY A 267 11.19 -13.80 -14.87
C GLY A 267 12.52 -13.75 -14.11
N ARG A 268 12.95 -12.59 -13.61
CA ARG A 268 14.20 -12.44 -12.83
C ARG A 268 13.97 -12.10 -11.35
N GLY A 269 12.94 -11.31 -11.04
CA GLY A 269 12.56 -10.98 -9.67
C GLY A 269 12.35 -9.49 -9.44
N ILE A 270 12.49 -9.06 -8.19
CA ILE A 270 12.31 -7.66 -7.78
C ILE A 270 13.58 -7.08 -7.19
N ALA A 271 13.88 -5.82 -7.54
CA ALA A 271 14.83 -5.00 -6.81
C ALA A 271 14.09 -3.97 -5.98
N VAL A 272 14.58 -3.71 -4.77
CA VAL A 272 13.96 -2.78 -3.83
C VAL A 272 14.91 -1.62 -3.59
N ASN A 273 14.38 -0.39 -3.57
CA ASN A 273 15.04 0.83 -3.13
C ASN A 273 14.69 1.05 -1.64
N PRO A 274 15.54 0.61 -0.69
CA PRO A 274 15.19 0.68 0.73
C PRO A 274 15.17 2.13 1.24
N ARG A 275 15.86 3.05 0.56
CA ARG A 275 15.93 4.47 0.94
C ARG A 275 14.57 5.17 0.86
N ALA A 276 13.76 4.79 -0.13
CA ALA A 276 12.38 5.26 -0.28
C ALA A 276 11.50 4.86 0.92
N LEU A 277 11.86 3.79 1.65
CA LEU A 277 11.11 3.26 2.79
C LEU A 277 11.63 3.71 4.16
N GLU A 278 12.75 4.45 4.22
CA GLU A 278 13.42 4.80 5.48
C GLU A 278 12.55 5.55 6.48
N ARG A 279 11.60 6.36 6.00
CA ARG A 279 10.73 7.21 6.83
C ARG A 279 9.24 6.96 6.63
N VAL A 280 8.87 5.99 5.79
CA VAL A 280 7.47 5.65 5.50
C VAL A 280 6.77 5.25 6.79
N ARG A 281 5.62 5.87 7.07
CA ARG A 281 4.72 5.48 8.15
C ARG A 281 3.65 4.51 7.64
N VAL A 282 3.11 3.71 8.56
CA VAL A 282 2.05 2.74 8.27
C VAL A 282 0.90 2.94 9.26
N GLY A 283 -0.24 3.44 8.80
CA GLY A 283 -1.29 3.98 9.66
C GLY A 283 -0.71 5.05 10.61
N ALA A 284 -0.87 4.85 11.91
CA ALA A 284 -0.27 5.67 12.96
C ALA A 284 1.17 5.24 13.34
N LEU A 285 1.69 4.14 12.78
CA LEU A 285 2.97 3.55 13.17
C LEU A 285 4.14 4.24 12.47
N GLY A 286 4.94 4.96 13.25
CA GLY A 286 6.27 5.44 12.84
C GLY A 286 7.30 4.32 12.73
N VAL A 287 8.48 4.64 12.19
CA VAL A 287 9.59 3.71 11.92
C VAL A 287 9.96 2.86 13.14
N GLY A 288 10.12 3.48 14.31
CA GLY A 288 10.48 2.77 15.54
C GLY A 288 9.43 1.74 15.99
N ALA A 289 8.14 2.08 15.85
CA ALA A 289 7.05 1.15 16.15
C ALA A 289 7.01 -0.02 15.15
N GLN A 290 7.25 0.24 13.87
CA GLN A 290 7.38 -0.81 12.85
C GLN A 290 8.55 -1.75 13.17
N ASP A 291 9.68 -1.22 13.63
CA ASP A 291 10.84 -2.04 14.00
C ASP A 291 10.56 -2.97 15.18
N THR A 292 9.75 -2.53 16.15
CA THR A 292 9.26 -3.40 17.23
C THR A 292 8.42 -4.54 16.67
N TRP A 293 7.50 -4.26 15.75
CA TRP A 293 6.68 -5.29 15.09
C TRP A 293 7.50 -6.28 14.28
N VAL A 294 8.50 -5.81 13.54
CA VAL A 294 9.43 -6.69 12.81
C VAL A 294 10.21 -7.58 13.77
N ARG A 295 10.72 -7.06 14.90
CA ARG A 295 11.40 -7.90 15.90
C ARG A 295 10.50 -8.99 16.46
N LEU A 296 9.25 -8.65 16.81
CA LEU A 296 8.26 -9.61 17.31
C LEU A 296 7.88 -10.67 16.26
N PHE A 297 7.78 -10.27 15.00
CA PHE A 297 7.55 -11.16 13.87
C PHE A 297 8.71 -12.15 13.70
N LEU A 298 9.94 -11.63 13.69
CA LEU A 298 11.16 -12.43 13.49
C LEU A 298 11.46 -13.34 14.70
N SER A 299 11.11 -12.95 15.92
CA SER A 299 11.34 -13.79 17.11
C SER A 299 10.33 -14.94 17.25
N GLY A 300 9.33 -15.02 16.38
CA GLY A 300 8.24 -16.01 16.48
C GLY A 300 7.39 -15.84 17.75
N SER A 301 7.55 -14.74 18.48
CA SER A 301 6.89 -14.51 19.78
C SER A 301 5.37 -14.35 19.68
N GLY A 302 4.84 -14.13 18.47
CA GLY A 302 3.41 -14.21 18.21
C GLY A 302 2.85 -15.64 18.23
N GLY A 303 3.63 -16.64 17.84
CA GLY A 303 3.15 -18.03 17.69
C GLY A 303 3.19 -18.88 18.97
N ARG A 304 3.93 -18.47 20.01
CA ARG A 304 4.12 -19.27 21.24
C ARG A 304 2.95 -19.23 22.23
N LYS A 305 1.89 -18.47 21.96
CA LYS A 305 0.66 -18.49 22.78
C LYS A 305 -0.40 -19.47 22.28
N VAL A 306 -0.15 -20.20 21.18
CA VAL A 306 -1.07 -21.21 20.64
C VAL A 306 -0.30 -22.49 20.32
N ALA A 307 0.12 -23.18 21.38
CA ALA A 307 0.49 -24.59 21.35
C ALA A 307 -0.11 -25.26 22.59
#